data_AF-A0A4Q4X9J6-F1
#
_entry.id   AF-A0A4Q4X9J6-F1
#
_cell.length_a   1.000
_cell.length_b   1.000
_cell.length_c   1.000
_cell.angle_alpha   90.00
_cell.angle_beta   90.00
_cell.angle_gamma   90.00
#
_symmetry.space_group_name_H-M   'P 1'
#
loop_
_entity.id
_entity.type
_entity.pdbx_description
1 polymer ?
#
loop_
_entity_poly.entity_id
_entity_poly.type
_entity_poly.pdbx_seq_one_letter_code
_entity_poly.pdbx_strand_id
1 'polypeptide(L)'
;MNFGRTPLLGNVVHPRPEYLPKLSERQREALDTVEAIAQAVQLEIRTRAGDMHFINNFTVLHRREGFVDGAGPREKRHLVRMILRSSELGWSIPEELKQDWHDAFEVDSGKTWHLEPMPSSAFPLRKYTN
;
A
#
# COMPACT_ATOMS: atom_id res chain seq x y z
N MET A 1 -3.56 -4.95 5.07
CA MET A 1 -3.48 -5.59 3.73
C MET A 1 -4.11 -4.59 2.77
N ASN A 2 -3.35 -4.06 1.81
CA ASN A 2 -3.93 -3.13 0.82
C ASN A 2 -4.77 -3.98 -0.14
N PHE A 3 -6.07 -3.68 -0.28
CA PHE A 3 -6.91 -4.36 -1.27
C PHE A 3 -6.33 -4.09 -2.66
N GLY A 4 -5.80 -5.14 -3.27
CA GLY A 4 -5.20 -5.11 -4.60
C GLY A 4 -5.57 -6.40 -5.30
N ARG A 5 -6.10 -6.28 -6.51
CA ARG A 5 -6.53 -7.43 -7.31
C ARG A 5 -5.34 -8.11 -7.99
N THR A 6 -4.28 -7.35 -8.28
CA THR A 6 -3.08 -7.80 -9.01
C THR A 6 -2.45 -9.06 -8.42
N PRO A 7 -2.22 -9.21 -7.11
CA PRO A 7 -1.61 -10.44 -6.58
C PRO A 7 -2.47 -11.70 -6.78
N LEU A 8 -3.79 -11.54 -6.91
CA LEU A 8 -4.75 -12.65 -7.04
C LEU A 8 -5.13 -12.95 -8.49
N LEU A 9 -5.11 -11.93 -9.36
CA LEU A 9 -5.51 -12.05 -10.77
C LEU A 9 -4.33 -12.01 -11.74
N GLY A 10 -3.21 -11.38 -11.36
CA GLY A 10 -2.13 -11.00 -12.24
C GLY A 10 -2.52 -9.86 -13.18
N ASN A 11 -1.53 -9.31 -13.89
CA ASN A 11 -1.70 -8.45 -15.05
C ASN A 11 -0.49 -8.58 -15.98
N VAL A 12 -0.43 -7.81 -17.07
CA VAL A 12 0.66 -7.87 -18.06
C VAL A 12 2.03 -7.53 -17.44
N VAL A 13 2.07 -6.64 -16.44
CA VAL A 13 3.31 -6.22 -15.77
C VAL A 13 3.68 -7.17 -14.63
N HIS A 14 2.69 -7.76 -13.97
CA HIS A 14 2.82 -8.66 -12.84
C HIS A 14 2.05 -9.95 -13.15
N PRO A 15 2.59 -10.83 -14.02
CA PRO A 15 1.92 -12.08 -14.36
C PRO A 15 1.79 -12.95 -13.11
N ARG A 16 0.62 -13.56 -12.95
CA ARG A 16 0.39 -14.50 -11.84
C ARG A 16 1.00 -15.85 -12.18
N PRO A 17 1.81 -16.47 -11.30
CA PRO A 17 2.38 -17.79 -11.55
C PRO A 17 1.30 -18.85 -11.81
N GLU A 18 1.46 -19.65 -12.86
CA GLU A 18 0.46 -20.63 -13.30
C GLU A 18 0.24 -21.78 -12.31
N TYR A 19 1.24 -22.08 -11.46
CA TYR A 19 1.14 -23.14 -10.45
C TYR A 19 0.18 -22.77 -9.30
N LEU A 20 -0.22 -21.50 -9.17
CA LEU A 20 -1.16 -21.08 -8.15
C LEU A 20 -2.61 -21.43 -8.57
N PRO A 21 -3.47 -21.87 -7.63
CA PRO A 21 -4.86 -22.18 -7.94
C PRO A 21 -5.60 -21.00 -8.57
N LYS A 22 -6.36 -21.25 -9.63
CA LYS A 22 -7.27 -20.25 -10.21
C LYS A 22 -8.31 -19.86 -9.16
N LEU A 23 -8.68 -18.58 -9.17
CA LEU A 23 -9.80 -18.12 -8.33
C LEU A 23 -11.09 -18.74 -8.83
N SER A 24 -11.93 -19.19 -7.89
CA SER A 24 -13.30 -19.59 -8.20
C SER A 24 -14.16 -18.39 -8.60
N GLU A 25 -15.29 -18.65 -9.27
CA GLU A 25 -16.24 -17.60 -9.62
C GLU A 25 -16.73 -16.84 -8.38
N ARG A 26 -16.99 -17.54 -7.28
CA ARG A 26 -17.39 -16.90 -6.00
C ARG A 26 -16.30 -16.00 -5.42
N GLN A 27 -15.02 -16.36 -5.58
CA GLN A 27 -13.93 -15.49 -5.12
C GLN A 27 -13.80 -14.24 -5.99
N ARG A 28 -14.03 -14.35 -7.31
CA ARG A 28 -14.06 -13.19 -8.22
C ARG A 28 -15.22 -12.27 -7.88
N GLU A 29 -16.41 -12.82 -7.71
CA GLU A 29 -17.61 -12.09 -7.28
C GLU A 29 -17.39 -11.36 -5.96
N ALA A 30 -16.71 -11.98 -4.99
CA ALA A 30 -16.37 -11.33 -3.72
C ALA A 30 -15.43 -10.13 -3.92
N LEU A 31 -14.41 -10.26 -4.77
CA LEU A 31 -13.51 -9.15 -5.10
C LEU A 31 -14.27 -8.01 -5.81
N ASP A 32 -15.16 -8.33 -6.74
CA ASP A 32 -15.99 -7.36 -7.45
C ASP A 32 -16.94 -6.63 -6.51
N THR A 33 -17.53 -7.36 -5.56
CA THR A 33 -18.43 -6.80 -4.54
C THR A 33 -17.69 -5.82 -3.63
N VAL A 34 -16.50 -6.21 -3.14
CA VAL A 34 -15.66 -5.33 -2.30
C VAL A 34 -15.29 -4.05 -3.05
N GLU A 35 -14.91 -4.16 -4.32
CA GLU A 35 -14.56 -3.01 -5.15
C GLU A 35 -15.76 -2.10 -5.40
N ALA A 36 -16.93 -2.66 -5.72
CA ALA A 36 -18.17 -1.90 -5.94
C ALA A 36 -18.59 -1.14 -4.67
N ILE A 37 -18.55 -1.79 -3.50
CA ILE A 37 -18.86 -1.15 -2.22
C ILE A 37 -17.84 -0.04 -1.93
N ALA A 38 -16.54 -0.32 -2.09
CA ALA A 38 -15.49 0.67 -1.84
C ALA A 38 -15.66 1.91 -2.71
N GLN A 39 -16.02 1.75 -3.99
CA GLN A 39 -16.32 2.85 -4.90
C GLN A 39 -17.57 3.63 -4.46
N ALA A 40 -18.63 2.95 -4.04
CA ALA A 40 -19.88 3.58 -3.62
C ALA A 40 -19.72 4.45 -2.36
N VAL A 41 -18.77 4.11 -1.47
CA VAL A 41 -18.53 4.83 -0.21
C VAL A 41 -17.21 5.61 -0.18
N GLN A 42 -16.54 5.77 -1.33
CA GLN A 42 -15.22 6.39 -1.37
C GLN A 42 -15.25 7.86 -0.96
N LEU A 43 -14.15 8.30 -0.34
CA LEU A 43 -13.89 9.71 -0.07
C LEU A 43 -12.67 10.15 -0.88
N GLU A 44 -12.82 11.26 -1.59
CA GLU A 44 -11.73 11.88 -2.33
C GLU A 44 -11.06 12.97 -1.49
N ILE A 45 -9.80 12.73 -1.12
CA ILE A 45 -9.05 13.65 -0.26
C ILE A 45 -8.00 14.36 -1.11
N ARG A 46 -8.19 15.67 -1.32
CA ARG A 46 -7.19 16.54 -1.95
C ARG A 46 -6.05 16.80 -0.97
N THR A 47 -4.93 16.12 -1.18
CA THR A 47 -3.72 16.28 -0.35
C THR A 47 -2.88 17.46 -0.82
N ARG A 48 -2.51 18.35 0.11
CA ARG A 48 -1.59 19.46 -0.08
C ARG A 48 -0.26 19.19 0.64
N ALA A 49 0.78 19.94 0.28
CA ALA A 49 2.05 19.88 1.00
C ALA A 49 1.84 20.28 2.47
N GLY A 50 2.35 19.45 3.39
CA GLY A 50 2.16 19.62 4.83
C GLY A 50 0.99 18.82 5.42
N ASP A 51 0.06 18.31 4.60
CA ASP A 51 -1.04 17.49 5.10
C ASP A 51 -0.54 16.12 5.59
N MET A 52 -1.14 15.64 6.67
CA MET A 52 -0.89 14.32 7.23
C MET A 52 -2.17 13.49 7.24
N HIS A 53 -2.08 12.25 6.73
CA HIS A 53 -3.18 11.30 6.72
C HIS A 53 -2.90 10.17 7.70
N PHE A 54 -3.74 10.05 8.73
CA PHE A 54 -3.72 8.93 9.65
C PHE A 54 -4.79 7.93 9.25
N ILE A 55 -4.36 6.74 8.84
CA ILE A 55 -5.24 5.71 8.28
C ILE A 55 -5.12 4.45 9.12
N ASN A 56 -6.24 3.96 9.64
CA ASN A 56 -6.29 2.63 10.23
C ASN A 56 -6.31 1.58 9.11
N ASN A 57 -5.17 0.92 8.91
CA ASN A 57 -4.93 -0.04 7.83
C ASN A 57 -5.79 -1.32 7.92
N PHE A 58 -6.48 -1.55 9.04
CA PHE A 58 -7.38 -2.69 9.21
C PHE A 58 -8.82 -2.38 8.80
N THR A 59 -9.20 -1.11 8.75
CA THR A 59 -10.60 -0.71 8.53
C THR A 59 -10.81 0.16 7.31
N VAL A 60 -9.77 0.84 6.82
CA VAL A 60 -9.87 1.78 5.71
C VAL A 60 -9.00 1.34 4.52
N LEU A 61 -9.66 1.05 3.40
CA LEU A 61 -9.00 0.91 2.11
C LEU A 61 -8.56 2.29 1.61
N HIS A 62 -7.35 2.37 1.07
CA HIS A 62 -6.79 3.61 0.55
C HIS A 62 -6.07 3.35 -0.78
N ARG A 63 -6.26 4.25 -1.74
CA ARG A 63 -5.61 4.21 -3.05
C ARG A 63 -5.25 5.63 -3.49
N ARG A 64 -4.45 5.73 -4.55
CA ARG A 64 -4.27 6.98 -5.30
C ARG A 64 -4.74 6.78 -6.73
N GLU A 65 -5.12 7.87 -7.39
CA GLU A 65 -5.34 7.88 -8.82
C GLU A 65 -4.02 7.93 -9.61
N GLY A 66 -4.09 7.59 -10.89
CA GLY A 66 -2.98 7.78 -11.82
C GLY A 66 -2.67 9.27 -11.98
N PHE A 67 -1.39 9.62 -12.01
CA PHE A 67 -0.94 10.98 -12.28
C PHE A 67 0.39 10.96 -13.04
N VAL A 68 0.75 12.10 -13.61
CA VAL A 68 2.01 12.32 -14.30
C VAL A 68 2.82 13.34 -13.50
N ASP A 69 4.10 13.03 -13.25
CA ASP A 69 5.02 13.96 -12.59
C ASP A 69 5.28 15.19 -13.48
N GLY A 70 5.50 16.35 -12.86
CA GLY A 70 5.99 17.53 -13.57
C GLY A 70 7.46 17.42 -13.99
N ALA A 71 7.93 18.38 -14.79
CA ALA A 71 9.28 18.37 -15.34
C ALA A 71 10.34 18.71 -14.28
N GLY A 72 10.00 19.56 -13.31
CA GLY A 72 10.90 20.02 -12.25
C GLY A 72 11.00 19.04 -11.07
N PRO A 73 12.13 19.03 -10.32
CA PRO A 73 12.27 18.20 -9.12
C PRO A 73 11.22 18.49 -8.03
N ARG A 74 10.77 19.74 -7.91
CA ARG A 74 9.74 20.17 -6.96
C ARG A 74 8.31 19.93 -7.45
N GLU A 75 8.14 19.47 -8.68
CA GLU A 75 6.85 19.17 -9.30
C GLU A 75 6.53 17.67 -9.26
N LYS A 76 7.44 16.87 -8.67
CA LYS A 76 7.24 15.44 -8.40
C LYS A 76 6.59 15.25 -7.05
N ARG A 77 5.64 14.33 -6.96
CA ARG A 77 4.96 14.03 -5.69
C ARG A 77 5.91 13.29 -4.74
N HIS A 78 6.24 13.92 -3.60
CA HIS A 78 6.99 13.29 -2.52
C HIS A 78 6.08 13.03 -1.32
N LEU A 79 6.01 11.77 -0.87
CA LEU A 79 5.27 11.38 0.32
C LEU A 79 6.13 10.49 1.21
N VAL A 80 6.16 10.81 2.49
CA VAL A 80 6.76 9.97 3.52
C VAL A 80 5.66 9.13 4.15
N ARG A 81 5.88 7.81 4.21
CA ARG A 81 4.94 6.86 4.83
C ARG A 81 5.58 6.22 6.05
N MET A 82 4.84 6.21 7.14
CA MET A 82 5.16 5.44 8.33
C MET A 82 4.11 4.36 8.53
N ILE A 83 4.53 3.19 8.97
CA ILE A 83 3.64 2.14 9.46
C ILE A 83 3.81 2.13 10.98
N LEU A 84 2.70 2.36 11.68
CA LEU A 84 2.68 2.48 13.14
C LEU A 84 1.93 1.29 13.74
N ARG A 85 2.36 0.89 14.94
CA ARG A 85 1.71 -0.11 15.78
C ARG A 85 1.54 0.49 17.17
N SER A 86 0.37 0.30 17.78
CA SER A 86 0.20 0.50 19.22
C SER A 86 0.48 -0.82 19.94
N SER A 87 1.38 -0.82 20.92
CA SER A 87 1.62 -1.96 21.81
C SER A 87 0.51 -2.17 22.84
N GLU A 88 -0.29 -1.13 23.10
CA GLU A 88 -1.38 -1.14 24.09
C GLU A 88 -2.75 -1.40 23.44
N LEU A 89 -3.03 -0.71 22.32
CA LEU A 89 -4.33 -0.76 21.62
C LEU A 89 -4.29 -1.54 20.30
N GLY A 90 -3.18 -2.23 20.03
CA GLY A 90 -3.01 -3.05 18.84
C GLY A 90 -3.96 -4.24 18.81
N TRP A 91 -4.42 -4.61 17.63
CA TRP A 91 -5.19 -5.85 17.45
C TRP A 91 -4.28 -7.07 17.61
N SER A 92 -4.85 -8.18 18.06
CA SER A 92 -4.14 -9.46 18.06
C SER A 92 -3.79 -9.86 16.63
N ILE A 93 -2.55 -10.32 16.46
CA ILE A 93 -2.03 -10.73 15.17
C ILE A 93 -2.17 -12.25 15.07
N PRO A 94 -2.70 -12.78 13.95
CA PRO A 94 -2.75 -14.23 13.71
C PRO A 94 -1.37 -14.85 13.85
N GLU A 95 -1.32 -16.11 14.32
CA GLU A 95 -0.08 -16.84 14.56
C GLU A 95 0.83 -16.84 13.32
N GLU A 96 0.22 -17.03 12.16
CA GLU A 96 0.86 -17.13 10.85
C GLU A 96 1.59 -15.85 10.44
N LEU A 97 1.23 -14.71 11.04
CA LEU A 97 1.81 -13.40 10.73
C LEU A 97 2.75 -12.89 11.82
N LYS A 98 2.97 -13.63 12.91
CA LYS A 98 3.78 -13.14 14.04
C LYS A 98 5.22 -12.85 13.67
N GLN A 99 5.85 -13.67 12.83
CA GLN A 99 7.25 -13.46 12.42
C GLN A 99 7.39 -12.16 11.61
N ASP A 100 6.55 -11.99 10.58
CA ASP A 100 6.51 -10.76 9.78
C ASP A 100 6.27 -9.52 10.67
N TRP A 101 5.44 -9.67 11.71
CA TRP A 101 5.15 -8.62 12.65
C TRP A 101 6.34 -8.27 13.55
N HIS A 102 7.04 -9.28 14.06
CA HIS A 102 8.26 -9.12 14.84
C HIS A 102 9.33 -8.41 14.01
N ASP A 103 9.55 -8.84 12.77
CA ASP A 103 10.58 -8.27 11.90
C ASP A 103 10.27 -6.81 11.53
N ALA A 104 9.00 -6.45 11.38
CA ALA A 104 8.59 -5.09 11.06
C ALA A 104 8.68 -4.09 12.23
N PHE A 105 8.42 -4.55 13.46
CA PHE A 105 8.18 -3.67 14.60
C PHE A 105 9.11 -3.88 15.80
N GLU A 106 9.67 -5.06 15.98
CA GLU A 106 10.44 -5.44 17.18
C GLU A 106 11.95 -5.55 16.89
N VAL A 107 12.35 -5.79 15.65
CA VAL A 107 13.75 -5.71 15.24
C VAL A 107 14.19 -4.24 15.21
N ASP A 108 15.17 -3.90 16.05
CA ASP A 108 15.82 -2.60 16.05
C ASP A 108 16.69 -2.45 14.79
N SER A 109 16.07 -1.90 13.76
CA SER A 109 16.72 -1.50 12.51
C SER A 109 16.59 0.01 12.42
N GLY A 110 17.70 0.71 12.16
CA GLY A 110 17.70 2.16 12.04
C GLY A 110 16.70 2.62 10.97
N LYS A 111 15.56 3.18 11.40
CA LYS A 111 14.52 3.67 10.50
C LYS A 111 14.91 5.07 10.01
N THR A 112 15.11 5.22 8.71
CA THR A 112 15.42 6.50 8.07
C THR A 112 14.25 6.95 7.21
N TRP A 113 13.78 8.18 7.42
CA TRP A 113 12.76 8.81 6.59
C TRP A 113 13.33 10.02 5.86
N HIS A 114 13.29 9.97 4.54
CA HIS A 114 13.75 11.08 3.71
C HIS A 114 12.64 12.13 3.60
N LEU A 115 12.71 13.15 4.46
CA LEU A 115 11.78 14.28 4.41
C LEU A 115 11.91 15.06 3.10
N GLU A 116 13.12 15.14 2.58
CA GLU A 116 13.43 15.74 1.27
C GLU A 116 13.56 14.65 0.19
N PRO A 117 13.17 14.94 -1.07
CA PRO A 117 13.40 14.02 -2.18
C PRO A 117 14.89 13.71 -2.35
N MET A 118 15.22 12.42 -2.38
CA MET A 118 16.59 11.99 -2.68
C MET A 118 16.92 12.18 -4.16
N PRO A 119 18.19 12.44 -4.53
CA PRO A 119 18.61 12.47 -5.93
C PRO A 119 18.27 11.16 -6.65
N SER A 120 17.92 11.24 -7.93
CA SER A 120 17.52 10.08 -8.74
C SER A 120 18.61 9.00 -8.87
N SER A 121 19.88 9.34 -8.60
CA SER A 121 21.02 8.42 -8.60
C SER A 121 21.20 7.65 -7.28
N ALA A 122 20.52 8.06 -6.20
CA ALA A 122 20.80 7.54 -4.86
C ALA A 122 20.14 6.18 -4.58
N PHE A 123 18.98 5.89 -5.18
CA PHE A 123 18.28 4.61 -5.04
C PHE A 123 17.42 4.34 -6.27
N PRO A 124 17.37 3.09 -6.80
CA PRO A 124 16.31 2.72 -7.71
C PRO A 124 15.00 2.68 -6.91
N LEU A 125 14.23 3.77 -6.96
CA LEU A 125 12.82 3.74 -6.59
C LEU A 125 12.18 2.55 -7.31
N ARG A 126 11.36 1.75 -6.62
CA ARG A 126 10.59 0.67 -7.28
C ARG A 126 9.88 1.28 -8.48
N LYS A 127 10.31 0.90 -9.69
CA LYS A 127 9.77 1.44 -10.96
C LYS A 127 8.29 1.11 -11.15
N TYR A 128 7.81 0.06 -10.50
CA TYR A 128 6.43 -0.42 -10.60
C TYR A 128 5.82 -0.51 -9.20
N THR A 129 4.61 0.03 -9.06
CA THR A 129 3.75 -0.20 -7.90
C THR A 129 3.01 -1.54 -8.09
N ASN A 130 2.89 -2.32 -7.01
CA ASN A 130 2.13 -3.58 -6.96
C ASN A 130 0.66 -3.40 -7.43
#